data_AF-A0A2D7J6R8-F1
#
_entry.id   AF-A0A2D7J6R8-F1
#
_cell.length_a   1.000
_cell.length_b   1.000
_cell.length_c   1.000
_cell.angle_alpha   90.00
_cell.angle_beta   90.00
_cell.angle_gamma   90.00
#
_symmetry.space_group_name_H-M   'P 1'
#
loop_
_entity.id
_entity.type
_entity.pdbx_description
1 polymer ?
#
loop_
_entity_poly.entity_id
_entity_poly.type
_entity_poly.pdbx_seq_one_letter_code
_entity_poly.pdbx_strand_id
1 'polypeptide(L)'
;MISKERNMSQQQQKGFSLIELMIVIAIIGILAALALPTYQTYAKKAKFSEVVMATTAVKSAIDICYQTKGSMSACKPHDDTTGGSKSVLAAQANAAVSGAHVDTVTAEADLTTTPASISITAIGEDPVDGETYILLGTDGGAGSLSWDLDVTNSTCLAAGLCDERG
;
A
#
# COMPACT_ATOMS: atom_id res chain seq x y z
N MET A 1 -31.06 15.10 75.69
CA MET A 1 -30.85 14.80 74.25
C MET A 1 -29.96 15.90 73.68
N ILE A 2 -28.70 15.57 73.38
CA ILE A 2 -27.70 16.51 72.84
C ILE A 2 -27.69 16.35 71.32
N SER A 3 -28.22 17.33 70.60
CA SER A 3 -28.15 17.39 69.14
C SER A 3 -26.78 17.94 68.73
N LYS A 4 -25.86 17.05 68.36
CA LYS A 4 -24.55 17.39 67.80
C LYS A 4 -24.75 17.87 66.36
N GLU A 5 -24.62 19.16 66.12
CA GLU A 5 -24.60 19.74 64.77
C GLU A 5 -23.35 19.21 64.03
N ARG A 6 -23.56 18.37 63.02
CA ARG A 6 -22.50 17.92 62.11
C ARG A 6 -22.16 19.08 61.20
N ASN A 7 -21.06 19.76 61.49
CA ASN A 7 -20.50 20.81 60.63
C ASN A 7 -20.02 20.16 59.33
N MET A 8 -20.81 20.29 58.26
CA MET A 8 -20.47 19.80 56.92
C MET A 8 -19.39 20.74 56.37
N SER A 9 -18.14 20.30 56.41
CA SER A 9 -17.02 20.96 55.71
C SER A 9 -17.37 21.05 54.23
N GLN A 10 -17.80 22.23 53.78
CA GLN A 10 -18.02 22.55 52.38
C GLN A 10 -16.66 22.48 51.68
N GLN A 11 -16.32 21.32 51.11
CA GLN A 11 -15.19 21.21 50.20
C GLN A 11 -15.46 22.15 49.02
N GLN A 12 -14.72 23.26 48.95
CA GLN A 12 -14.78 24.18 47.82
C GLN A 12 -14.50 23.38 46.55
N GLN A 13 -15.54 23.15 45.74
CA GLN A 13 -15.38 22.58 44.42
C GLN A 13 -14.61 23.59 43.57
N LYS A 14 -13.30 23.37 43.43
CA LYS A 14 -12.47 24.08 42.48
C LYS A 14 -12.87 23.61 41.08
N GLY A 15 -13.82 24.32 40.47
CA GLY A 15 -14.15 24.13 39.07
C GLY A 15 -13.00 24.59 38.17
N PHE A 16 -12.85 23.95 37.01
CA PHE A 16 -11.95 24.41 35.95
C PHE A 16 -12.37 25.82 35.50
N SER A 17 -11.39 26.70 35.30
CA SER A 17 -11.67 28.03 34.77
C SER A 17 -11.96 27.95 33.26
N LEU A 18 -12.89 28.78 32.78
CA LEU A 18 -13.19 28.88 31.35
C LEU A 18 -11.95 29.29 30.55
N ILE A 19 -11.04 30.07 31.18
CA ILE A 19 -9.76 30.44 30.56
C ILE A 19 -8.81 29.24 30.40
N GLU A 20 -8.79 28.30 31.35
CA GLU A 20 -7.97 27.09 31.24
C GLU A 20 -8.48 26.21 30.10
N LEU A 21 -9.80 26.07 29.99
CA LEU A 21 -10.41 25.28 28.94
C LEU A 21 -10.18 25.89 27.55
N MET A 22 -10.23 27.22 27.43
CA MET A 22 -9.90 27.91 26.18
C MET A 22 -8.45 27.72 25.74
N ILE A 23 -7.49 27.78 26.68
CA ILE A 23 -6.07 27.55 26.37
C ILE A 23 -5.85 26.10 25.91
N VAL A 24 -6.49 25.14 26.55
CA VAL A 24 -6.39 23.72 26.17
C VAL A 24 -6.90 23.49 24.75
N ILE A 25 -8.06 24.07 24.39
CA ILE A 25 -8.61 23.95 23.03
C ILE A 25 -7.68 24.60 22.00
N ALA A 26 -7.10 25.77 22.33
CA ALA A 26 -6.15 26.44 21.44
C ALA A 26 -4.91 25.58 21.16
N ILE A 27 -4.35 24.93 22.18
CA ILE A 27 -3.19 24.04 22.01
C ILE A 27 -3.56 22.79 21.19
N ILE A 28 -4.69 22.15 21.49
CA ILE A 28 -5.17 20.99 20.72
C ILE A 28 -5.39 21.37 19.25
N GLY A 29 -5.92 22.55 18.97
CA GLY A 29 -6.11 23.05 17.61
C GLY A 29 -4.80 23.15 16.82
N ILE A 30 -3.74 23.67 17.43
CA ILE A 30 -2.41 23.77 16.80
C ILE A 30 -1.82 22.37 16.54
N LEU A 31 -1.89 21.48 17.53
CA LEU A 31 -1.36 20.12 17.41
C LEU A 31 -2.11 19.32 16.33
N ALA A 32 -3.43 19.44 16.27
CA ALA A 32 -4.26 18.77 15.27
C ALA A 32 -3.91 19.24 13.85
N ALA A 33 -3.67 20.54 13.65
CA ALA A 33 -3.31 21.08 12.34
C ALA A 33 -2.00 20.49 11.78
N LEU A 34 -1.01 20.22 12.64
CA LEU A 34 0.25 19.59 12.24
C LEU A 34 0.14 18.06 12.10
N ALA A 35 -0.67 17.42 12.94
CA ALA A 35 -0.76 15.96 13.00
C ALA A 35 -1.64 15.36 11.88
N LEU A 36 -2.71 16.05 11.47
CA LEU A 36 -3.70 15.52 10.53
C LEU A 36 -3.12 15.14 9.15
N PRO A 37 -2.31 15.99 8.47
CA PRO A 37 -1.77 15.64 7.15
C PRO A 37 -0.88 14.39 7.19
N THR A 38 -0.07 14.28 8.23
CA THR A 38 0.82 13.13 8.45
C THR A 38 0.02 11.86 8.75
N TYR A 39 -1.03 11.96 9.58
CA TYR A 39 -1.90 10.83 9.88
C TYR A 39 -2.63 10.30 8.64
N GLN A 40 -3.11 11.21 7.77
CA GLN A 40 -3.73 10.83 6.50
C GLN A 40 -2.76 10.05 5.61
N THR A 41 -1.51 10.49 5.52
CA THR A 41 -0.47 9.80 4.74
C THR A 41 -0.16 8.41 5.33
N TYR A 42 -0.05 8.28 6.65
CA TYR A 42 0.14 6.96 7.28
C TYR A 42 -1.04 6.01 7.07
N ALA A 43 -2.28 6.54 7.14
CA ALA A 43 -3.46 5.74 6.86
C ALA A 43 -3.50 5.28 5.39
N LYS A 44 -3.10 6.15 4.44
CA LYS A 44 -2.97 5.78 3.03
C LYS A 44 -1.87 4.74 2.81
N LYS A 45 -0.70 4.91 3.43
CA LYS A 45 0.41 3.94 3.36
C LYS A 45 0.01 2.56 3.88
N ALA A 46 -0.74 2.50 4.99
CA ALA A 46 -1.26 1.23 5.50
C ALA A 46 -2.19 0.55 4.50
N LYS A 47 -3.07 1.30 3.84
CA LYS A 47 -3.96 0.77 2.79
C LYS A 47 -3.20 0.36 1.53
N PHE A 48 -2.19 1.14 1.15
CA PHE A 48 -1.33 0.86 -0.01
C PHE A 48 -0.55 -0.44 0.14
N SER A 49 -0.35 -0.94 1.37
CA SER A 49 0.25 -2.26 1.58
C SER A 49 -0.55 -3.39 0.92
N GLU A 50 -1.87 -3.25 0.76
CA GLU A 50 -2.69 -4.21 0.00
C GLU A 50 -2.30 -4.24 -1.48
N VAL A 51 -2.05 -3.07 -2.08
CA VAL A 51 -1.60 -2.91 -3.48
C VAL A 51 -0.24 -3.59 -3.68
N VAL A 52 0.70 -3.35 -2.75
CA VAL A 52 2.01 -4.00 -2.77
C VAL A 52 1.85 -5.52 -2.64
N MET A 53 1.05 -6.00 -1.69
CA MET A 53 0.81 -7.43 -1.48
C MET A 53 0.15 -8.11 -2.68
N ALA A 54 -0.73 -7.42 -3.39
CA ALA A 54 -1.39 -7.95 -4.59
C ALA A 54 -0.38 -8.36 -5.68
N THR A 55 0.75 -7.65 -5.78
CA THR A 55 1.82 -8.02 -6.73
C THR A 55 2.55 -9.31 -6.38
N THR A 56 2.54 -9.74 -5.11
CA THR A 56 3.35 -10.87 -4.62
C THR A 56 2.91 -12.20 -5.24
N ALA A 57 1.59 -12.40 -5.40
CA ALA A 57 1.07 -13.61 -6.03
C ALA A 57 1.48 -13.70 -7.50
N VAL A 58 1.39 -12.58 -8.22
CA VAL A 58 1.78 -12.49 -9.64
C VAL A 58 3.28 -12.69 -9.80
N LYS A 59 4.09 -12.05 -8.95
CA LYS A 59 5.55 -12.22 -8.89
C LYS A 59 5.95 -13.68 -8.72
N SER A 60 5.39 -14.35 -7.71
CA SER A 60 5.65 -15.77 -7.44
C SER A 60 5.31 -16.66 -8.65
N ALA A 61 4.20 -16.38 -9.32
CA ALA A 61 3.80 -17.12 -10.51
C ALA A 61 4.78 -16.94 -11.69
N ILE A 62 5.26 -15.72 -11.88
CA ILE A 62 6.26 -15.42 -12.91
C ILE A 62 7.58 -16.11 -12.57
N ASP A 63 8.01 -16.10 -11.30
CA ASP A 63 9.22 -16.80 -10.84
C ASP A 63 9.13 -18.30 -11.12
N ILE A 64 8.01 -18.95 -10.78
CA ILE A 64 7.78 -20.38 -11.05
C ILE A 64 7.80 -20.65 -12.56
N CYS A 65 7.15 -19.79 -13.36
CA CYS A 65 7.17 -19.92 -14.80
C CYS A 65 8.60 -19.84 -15.34
N TYR A 66 9.36 -18.85 -14.90
CA TYR A 66 10.73 -18.60 -15.37
C TYR A 66 11.66 -19.76 -15.00
N GLN A 67 11.56 -20.28 -13.78
CA GLN A 67 12.30 -21.48 -13.35
C GLN A 67 11.95 -22.72 -14.19
N THR A 68 10.70 -22.87 -14.60
CA THR A 68 10.23 -24.04 -15.37
C THR A 68 10.56 -23.94 -16.85
N LYS A 69 10.49 -22.73 -17.43
CA LYS A 69 10.60 -22.50 -18.89
C LYS A 69 11.94 -21.94 -19.32
N GLY A 70 12.71 -21.33 -18.42
CA GLY A 70 14.02 -20.74 -18.68
C GLY A 70 14.00 -19.54 -19.64
N SER A 71 12.84 -18.93 -19.89
CA SER A 71 12.72 -17.80 -20.81
C SER A 71 11.57 -16.88 -20.43
N MET A 72 11.86 -15.57 -20.39
CA MET A 72 10.88 -14.51 -20.17
C MET A 72 9.80 -14.49 -21.26
N SER A 73 10.16 -14.91 -22.48
CA SER A 73 9.24 -14.97 -23.61
C SER A 73 8.15 -16.04 -23.47
N ALA A 74 8.39 -17.07 -22.66
CA ALA A 74 7.44 -18.13 -22.35
C ALA A 74 6.57 -17.80 -21.13
N CYS A 75 6.93 -16.74 -20.40
CA CYS A 75 6.24 -16.25 -19.20
C CYS A 75 5.53 -14.92 -19.45
N LYS A 76 5.18 -14.65 -20.72
CA LYS A 76 4.39 -13.48 -21.07
C LYS A 76 2.98 -13.59 -20.50
N PRO A 77 2.47 -12.56 -19.81
CA PRO A 77 1.09 -12.52 -19.37
C PRO A 77 0.16 -12.15 -20.55
N HIS A 78 0.17 -12.93 -21.64
CA HIS A 78 -0.76 -12.63 -22.74
C HIS A 78 -2.17 -13.15 -22.44
N ASP A 79 -3.15 -12.27 -22.69
CA ASP A 79 -4.53 -12.59 -23.02
C ASP A 79 -4.58 -13.73 -24.04
N ASP A 80 -5.05 -14.90 -23.61
CA ASP A 80 -5.49 -15.91 -24.54
C ASP A 80 -6.87 -15.54 -25.08
N THR A 81 -6.90 -14.63 -26.06
CA THR A 81 -8.04 -14.47 -26.96
C THR A 81 -8.07 -15.54 -28.06
N THR A 82 -7.18 -16.54 -28.02
CA THR A 82 -7.17 -17.68 -28.95
C THR A 82 -7.50 -19.00 -28.24
N GLY A 83 -8.58 -18.99 -27.46
CA GLY A 83 -9.32 -20.19 -27.12
C GLY A 83 -8.66 -21.14 -26.12
N GLY A 84 -8.90 -20.87 -24.84
CA GLY A 84 -9.19 -21.93 -23.86
C GLY A 84 -8.43 -21.89 -22.54
N SER A 85 -7.43 -21.03 -22.35
CA SER A 85 -6.73 -20.88 -21.08
C SER A 85 -6.16 -19.49 -20.97
N LYS A 86 -6.87 -18.59 -20.26
CA LYS A 86 -6.24 -17.38 -19.69
C LYS A 86 -4.88 -17.81 -19.14
N SER A 87 -3.81 -17.18 -19.62
CA SER A 87 -2.47 -17.39 -19.07
C SER A 87 -2.61 -17.41 -17.54
N VAL A 88 -2.05 -18.43 -16.88
CA VAL A 88 -2.14 -18.58 -15.41
C VAL A 88 -1.65 -17.30 -14.70
N LEU A 89 -0.83 -16.50 -15.39
CA LEU A 89 -0.36 -15.18 -14.96
C LEU A 89 -1.45 -14.09 -15.09
N ALA A 90 -2.19 -14.05 -16.20
CA ALA A 90 -3.33 -13.14 -16.37
C ALA A 90 -4.49 -13.47 -15.41
N ALA A 91 -4.74 -14.77 -15.16
CA ALA A 91 -5.71 -15.20 -14.16
C ALA A 91 -5.30 -14.78 -12.74
N GLN A 92 -4.00 -14.86 -12.41
CA GLN A 92 -3.49 -14.42 -11.10
C GLN A 92 -3.47 -12.89 -10.96
N ALA A 93 -3.20 -12.15 -12.04
CA ALA A 93 -3.33 -10.70 -12.04
C ALA A 93 -4.79 -10.26 -11.78
N ASN A 94 -5.76 -10.89 -12.44
CA ASN A 94 -7.19 -10.64 -12.16
C ASN A 94 -7.62 -11.07 -10.75
N ALA A 95 -7.08 -12.18 -10.22
CA ALA A 95 -7.39 -12.62 -8.86
C ALA A 95 -6.72 -11.75 -7.79
N ALA A 96 -5.62 -11.07 -8.11
CA ALA A 96 -4.91 -10.17 -7.21
C ALA A 96 -5.70 -8.89 -6.91
N VAL A 97 -6.71 -8.54 -7.72
CA VAL A 97 -7.65 -7.42 -7.51
C VAL A 97 -8.66 -7.71 -6.38
N SER A 98 -8.38 -8.65 -5.48
CA SER A 98 -9.28 -8.99 -4.37
C SER A 98 -9.20 -8.03 -3.17
N GLY A 99 -8.22 -7.11 -3.14
CA GLY A 99 -8.05 -6.12 -2.08
C GLY A 99 -9.03 -4.96 -2.22
N ALA A 100 -9.48 -4.38 -1.10
CA ALA A 100 -10.46 -3.28 -1.12
C ALA A 100 -9.88 -1.99 -1.72
N HIS A 101 -8.56 -1.89 -1.77
CA HIS A 101 -7.82 -0.73 -2.25
C HIS A 101 -6.96 -1.04 -3.49
N VAL A 102 -7.26 -2.13 -4.20
CA VAL A 102 -6.57 -2.51 -5.44
C VAL A 102 -7.53 -2.32 -6.60
N ASP A 103 -7.21 -1.42 -7.53
CA ASP A 103 -8.00 -1.19 -8.74
C ASP A 103 -7.64 -2.23 -9.80
N THR A 104 -6.36 -2.30 -10.15
CA THR A 104 -5.88 -3.24 -11.16
C THR A 104 -4.53 -3.82 -10.77
N VAL A 105 -4.28 -5.04 -11.25
CA VAL A 105 -2.95 -5.63 -11.32
C VAL A 105 -2.79 -6.15 -12.74
N THR A 106 -1.71 -5.74 -13.39
CA THR A 106 -1.33 -6.18 -14.72
C THR A 106 0.12 -6.61 -14.70
N ALA A 107 0.50 -7.48 -15.64
CA ALA A 107 1.89 -7.82 -15.84
C ALA A 107 2.17 -7.85 -17.33
N GLU A 108 3.31 -7.32 -17.74
CA GLU A 108 3.68 -7.20 -19.15
C GLU A 108 5.14 -7.57 -19.33
N ALA A 109 5.46 -8.26 -20.43
CA ALA A 109 6.85 -8.62 -20.74
C ALA A 109 7.41 -7.68 -21.80
N ASP A 110 8.55 -7.06 -21.52
CA ASP A 110 9.33 -6.34 -22.52
C ASP A 110 10.53 -7.19 -22.93
N LEU A 111 10.48 -7.70 -24.16
CA LEU A 111 11.58 -8.46 -24.76
C LEU A 111 12.48 -7.62 -25.66
N THR A 112 12.18 -6.33 -25.80
CA THR A 112 12.95 -5.41 -26.65
C THR A 112 14.16 -4.85 -25.91
N THR A 113 14.13 -4.90 -24.58
CA THR A 113 15.23 -4.53 -23.69
C THR A 113 16.24 -5.67 -23.55
N THR A 114 17.50 -5.32 -23.25
CA THR A 114 18.57 -6.28 -22.95
C THR A 114 19.22 -5.90 -21.63
N PRO A 115 19.04 -6.68 -20.55
CA PRO A 115 18.26 -7.93 -20.48
C PRO A 115 16.75 -7.69 -20.66
N ALA A 116 16.03 -8.71 -21.14
CA ALA A 116 14.58 -8.68 -21.20
C ALA A 116 13.99 -8.56 -19.79
N SER A 117 12.82 -7.93 -19.67
CA SER A 117 12.16 -7.67 -18.40
C SER A 117 10.67 -8.05 -18.41
N ILE A 118 10.11 -8.20 -17.21
CA ILE A 118 8.66 -8.26 -16.98
C ILE A 118 8.33 -7.20 -15.95
N SER A 119 7.36 -6.34 -16.25
CA SER A 119 6.78 -5.43 -15.27
C SER A 119 5.53 -6.03 -14.65
N ILE A 120 5.32 -5.83 -13.36
CA ILE A 120 4.04 -6.01 -12.68
C ILE A 120 3.59 -4.64 -12.24
N THR A 121 2.47 -4.16 -12.76
CA THR A 121 1.90 -2.86 -12.40
C THR A 121 0.65 -3.08 -11.58
N ALA A 122 0.66 -2.62 -10.33
CA ALA A 122 -0.53 -2.53 -9.48
C ALA A 122 -0.93 -1.07 -9.31
N ILE A 123 -2.24 -0.80 -9.39
CA ILE A 123 -2.83 0.52 -9.24
C ILE A 123 -3.74 0.48 -8.03
N GLY A 124 -3.59 1.48 -7.14
CA GLY A 124 -4.42 1.60 -5.96
C GLY A 124 -5.78 2.25 -6.24
N GLU A 125 -6.84 1.70 -5.65
CA GLU A 125 -8.18 2.30 -5.66
C GLU A 125 -8.33 3.31 -4.50
N ASP A 126 -9.39 4.11 -4.50
CA ASP A 126 -9.70 5.00 -3.37
C ASP A 126 -9.53 4.30 -2.00
N PRO A 127 -8.87 4.95 -1.02
CA PRO A 127 -8.41 6.35 -0.99
C PRO A 127 -6.90 6.50 -1.21
N VAL A 128 -6.25 5.57 -1.91
CA VAL A 128 -4.83 5.67 -2.26
C VAL A 128 -4.59 6.32 -3.64
N ASP A 129 -5.60 7.02 -4.15
CA ASP A 129 -5.54 8.00 -5.24
C ASP A 129 -4.97 7.52 -6.59
N GLY A 130 -5.14 6.24 -6.97
CA GLY A 130 -4.64 5.76 -8.25
C GLY A 130 -3.11 5.58 -8.31
N GLU A 131 -2.44 5.65 -7.15
CA GLU A 131 -0.98 5.55 -7.09
C GLU A 131 -0.49 4.19 -7.59
N THR A 132 0.60 4.19 -8.34
CA THR A 132 1.13 2.99 -9.01
C THR A 132 2.31 2.40 -8.24
N TYR A 133 2.34 1.07 -8.19
CA TYR A 133 3.46 0.27 -7.71
C TYR A 133 3.90 -0.68 -8.83
N ILE A 134 5.11 -0.46 -9.36
CA ILE A 134 5.60 -1.18 -10.54
C ILE A 134 6.86 -1.96 -10.18
N LEU A 135 6.79 -3.29 -10.20
CA LEU A 135 7.94 -4.17 -10.02
C LEU A 135 8.50 -4.58 -11.37
N LEU A 136 9.83 -4.50 -11.53
CA LEU A 136 10.57 -4.97 -12.69
C LEU A 136 11.33 -6.24 -12.36
N GLY A 137 10.95 -7.34 -12.99
CA GLY A 137 11.66 -8.59 -13.02
C GLY A 137 12.64 -8.61 -14.18
N THR A 138 13.93 -8.79 -13.91
CA THR A 138 14.98 -9.01 -14.93
C THR A 138 15.70 -10.33 -14.66
N ASP A 139 16.38 -10.89 -15.66
CA ASP A 139 17.16 -12.11 -15.45
C ASP A 139 18.29 -11.89 -14.44
N GLY A 140 18.15 -12.48 -13.25
CA GLY A 140 19.17 -12.46 -12.20
C GLY A 140 20.26 -13.51 -12.39
N GLY A 141 20.15 -14.34 -13.43
CA GLY A 141 20.99 -15.50 -13.65
C GLY A 141 20.54 -16.72 -12.84
N ALA A 142 21.15 -17.87 -13.12
CA ALA A 142 20.87 -19.15 -12.46
C ALA A 142 19.39 -19.59 -12.43
N GLY A 143 18.58 -19.08 -13.38
CA GLY A 143 17.15 -19.42 -13.48
C GLY A 143 16.24 -18.67 -12.51
N SER A 144 16.72 -17.60 -11.87
CA SER A 144 15.91 -16.73 -11.01
C SER A 144 15.79 -15.31 -11.57
N LEU A 145 14.69 -14.63 -11.25
CA LEU A 145 14.52 -13.22 -11.57
C LEU A 145 14.99 -12.32 -10.43
N SER A 146 15.67 -11.23 -10.77
CA SER A 146 15.88 -10.09 -9.88
C SER A 146 14.68 -9.18 -9.98
N TRP A 147 14.11 -8.78 -8.84
CA TRP A 147 12.94 -7.93 -8.78
C TRP A 147 13.28 -6.63 -8.07
N ASP A 148 13.15 -5.54 -8.81
CA ASP A 148 13.42 -4.20 -8.33
C ASP A 148 12.20 -3.30 -8.57
N LEU A 149 11.97 -2.32 -7.69
CA LEU A 149 10.93 -1.33 -7.91
C LEU A 149 11.34 -0.42 -9.07
N ASP A 150 10.42 -0.14 -9.99
CA ASP A 150 10.61 0.93 -10.97
C ASP A 150 10.48 2.28 -10.26
N VAL A 151 11.61 2.80 -9.77
CA VAL A 151 11.66 4.07 -9.06
C VAL A 151 11.31 5.28 -9.94
N THR A 152 11.28 5.11 -11.25
CA THR A 152 11.00 6.20 -12.20
C THR A 152 9.51 6.28 -12.48
N ASN A 153 8.85 5.14 -12.67
CA ASN A 153 7.45 5.09 -13.10
C ASN A 153 6.46 4.78 -11.95
N SER A 154 6.93 4.28 -10.80
CA SER A 154 6.07 4.06 -9.63
C SER A 154 5.78 5.40 -8.93
N THR A 155 4.53 5.85 -8.98
CA THR A 155 4.13 7.14 -8.40
C THR A 155 4.06 7.08 -6.87
N CYS A 156 3.92 5.88 -6.29
CA CYS A 156 3.84 5.66 -4.85
C CYS A 156 5.05 6.19 -4.05
N LEU A 157 6.23 6.34 -4.67
CA LEU A 157 7.43 6.89 -4.03
C LEU A 157 7.27 8.39 -3.78
N ALA A 158 6.83 9.13 -4.80
CA ALA A 158 6.58 10.57 -4.70
C ALA A 158 5.44 10.87 -3.73
N ALA A 159 4.43 9.97 -3.66
CA ALA A 159 3.33 10.05 -2.71
C ALA A 159 3.70 9.61 -1.27
N GLY A 160 4.92 9.08 -1.05
CA GLY A 160 5.38 8.60 0.26
C GLY A 160 4.68 7.33 0.75
N LEU A 161 4.04 6.58 -0.15
CA LEU A 161 3.26 5.37 0.17
C LEU A 161 4.12 4.10 0.16
N CYS A 162 5.18 4.05 -0.64
CA CYS A 162 6.11 2.91 -0.73
C CYS A 162 7.57 3.35 -0.45
N ASP A 163 8.49 2.40 -0.37
CA ASP A 163 9.95 2.63 -0.26
C ASP A 163 10.66 1.90 -1.42
N GLU A 164 11.89 2.30 -1.72
CA GLU A 164 12.71 1.75 -2.82
C GLU A 164 13.06 0.27 -2.61
N ARG A 165 12.87 -0.26 -1.40
CA ARG A 165 13.19 -1.67 -1.05
C ARG A 165 12.01 -2.63 -1.21
N GLY A 166 10.83 -2.15 -1.58
CA GLY A 166 9.59 -2.93 -1.55
C GLY A 166 8.99 -3.04 -0.16
#